data_AF-D3RXK7-F1
#
_entry.id   AF-D3RXK7-F1
#
_cell.length_a   1.000
_cell.length_b   1.000
_cell.length_c   1.000
_cell.angle_alpha   90.00
_cell.angle_beta   90.00
_cell.angle_gamma   90.00
#
_symmetry.space_group_name_H-M   'P 1'
#
loop_
_entity.id
_entity.type
_entity.pdbx_description
1 polymer ?
#
loop_
_entity_poly.entity_id
_entity_poly.type
_entity_poly.pdbx_seq_one_letter_code
_entity_poly.pdbx_strand_id
1 'polypeptide(L)' 'MKKEEVEKFIEKAKGFEEMAKFNFEKGRYDLAMFCVEQAAQLYIKAKFLELIGEFPRTHDLIKLLGNLSEEYNKSGTARL' A
#
# COMPACT_ATOMS: atom_id res chain seq x y z
N MET A 1 -4.77 -15.11 -11.69
CA MET A 1 -3.40 -14.91 -11.19
C MET A 1 -3.18 -13.48 -10.65
N LYS A 2 -3.16 -12.42 -11.46
CA LYS A 2 -2.95 -11.03 -10.96
C LYS A 2 -3.99 -10.55 -9.93
N LYS A 3 -5.27 -10.87 -10.14
CA LYS A 3 -6.36 -10.48 -9.22
C LYS A 3 -6.23 -11.11 -7.82
N GLU A 4 -5.88 -12.39 -7.76
CA GLU A 4 -5.69 -13.11 -6.50
C GLU A 4 -4.50 -12.56 -5.71
N GLU A 5 -3.44 -12.13 -6.40
CA GLU A 5 -2.28 -11.50 -5.75
C GLU A 5 -2.63 -10.11 -5.21
N VAL A 6 -3.37 -9.30 -5.97
CA VAL A 6 -3.92 -8.02 -5.49
C VAL A 6 -4.78 -8.22 -4.25
N GLU A 7 -5.68 -9.19 -4.27
CA GLU A 7 -6.56 -9.52 -3.13
C GLU A 7 -5.75 -9.91 -1.89
N LYS A 8 -4.69 -10.71 -2.04
CA LYS A 8 -3.78 -11.08 -0.93
C LYS A 8 -3.07 -9.86 -0.33
N PHE A 9 -2.67 -8.88 -1.13
CA PHE A 9 -2.09 -7.64 -0.61
C PHE A 9 -3.11 -6.81 0.15
N ILE A 10 -4.32 -6.68 -0.37
CA ILE A 10 -5.42 -5.94 0.27
C ILE A 10 -5.83 -6.61 1.58
N GLU A 11 -5.95 -7.93 1.62
CA GLU A 11 -6.28 -8.68 2.83
C GLU A 11 -5.25 -8.44 3.93
N LYS A 12 -3.95 -8.54 3.59
CA LYS A 12 -2.88 -8.23 4.54
C LYS A 12 -2.90 -6.78 5.00
N ALA A 13 -3.16 -5.84 4.10
CA ALA A 13 -3.23 -4.42 4.44
C ALA A 13 -4.34 -4.15 5.47
N LYS A 14 -5.51 -4.77 5.30
CA LYS A 14 -6.61 -4.70 6.27
C LYS A 14 -6.22 -5.28 7.64
N GLY A 15 -5.50 -6.39 7.67
CA GLY A 15 -4.96 -6.94 8.92
C GLY A 15 -4.05 -5.95 9.65
N PHE A 16 -3.19 -5.24 8.92
CA PHE A 16 -2.39 -4.16 9.50
C PHE A 16 -3.21 -2.96 9.98
N GLU A 17 -4.31 -2.60 9.31
CA GLU A 17 -5.21 -1.55 9.81
C GLU A 17 -5.88 -1.95 11.13
N GLU A 18 -6.34 -3.20 11.25
CA GLU A 18 -6.92 -3.73 12.49
C GLU A 18 -5.89 -3.69 13.62
N MET A 19 -4.65 -4.11 13.35
CA MET A 19 -3.55 -4.00 14.30
C MET A 19 -3.21 -2.55 14.66
N ALA A 20 -3.29 -1.63 13.70
CA ALA A 20 -3.05 -0.21 13.95
C ALA A 20 -4.10 0.35 14.93
N LYS A 21 -5.38 0.06 14.70
CA LYS A 21 -6.50 0.46 15.59
C LYS A 21 -6.33 -0.14 16.98
N PHE A 22 -6.04 -1.44 17.06
CA PHE A 22 -5.79 -2.12 18.33
C PHE A 22 -4.66 -1.47 19.13
N ASN A 23 -3.52 -1.20 18.50
CA ASN A 23 -2.37 -0.58 19.19
C ASN A 23 -2.66 0.87 19.58
N PHE A 24 -3.39 1.61 18.75
CA PHE A 24 -3.80 2.98 19.05
C PHE A 24 -4.68 3.04 20.30
N GLU A 25 -5.70 2.18 20.39
CA GLU A 25 -6.58 2.07 21.56
C GLU A 25 -5.83 1.69 22.85
N LYS A 26 -4.70 0.98 22.72
CA LYS A 26 -3.83 0.60 23.84
C LYS A 26 -2.74 1.64 24.16
N GLY A 27 -2.74 2.79 23.49
CA GLY A 27 -1.73 3.85 23.68
C GLY A 27 -0.34 3.51 23.15
N ARG A 28 -0.21 2.46 22.32
CA ARG A 28 1.05 2.02 21.71
C ARG A 28 1.23 2.68 20.35
N TYR A 29 1.45 3.99 20.36
CA TYR A 29 1.38 4.82 19.15
C TYR A 29 2.50 4.52 18.14
N ASP A 30 3.68 4.13 18.60
CA ASP A 30 4.80 3.68 17.78
C ASP A 30 4.42 2.43 16.96
N LEU A 31 3.82 1.42 17.61
CA LEU A 31 3.35 0.22 16.94
C LEU A 31 2.15 0.51 16.04
N ALA A 32 1.25 1.41 16.46
CA ALA A 32 0.13 1.83 15.63
C ALA A 32 0.62 2.47 14.32
N MET A 33 1.58 3.40 14.42
CA MET A 33 2.18 4.06 13.25
C MET A 33 2.94 3.08 12.35
N PHE A 34 3.69 2.14 12.92
CA PHE A 34 4.32 1.08 12.13
C PHE A 34 3.28 0.27 11.34
N CYS A 35 2.17 -0.11 11.97
CA CYS A 35 1.10 -0.85 11.29
C CYS A 35 0.44 -0.01 10.18
N VAL A 36 0.21 1.29 10.40
CA VAL A 36 -0.28 2.22 9.37
C VAL A 36 0.66 2.24 8.16
N GLU A 37 1.97 2.32 8.39
CA GLU A 37 2.96 2.33 7.32
C GLU A 37 2.93 1.00 6.52
N GLN A 38 2.85 -0.15 7.20
CA GLN A 38 2.75 -1.44 6.53
C GLN A 38 1.47 -1.57 5.68
N ALA A 39 0.34 -1.11 6.21
CA ALA A 39 -0.92 -1.08 5.46
C ALA A 39 -0.80 -0.20 4.20
N ALA A 40 -0.24 1.02 4.34
CA ALA A 40 -0.05 1.94 3.22
C ALA A 40 0.86 1.35 2.14
N GLN A 41 1.99 0.75 2.51
CA GLN A 41 2.89 0.08 1.57
C GLN A 41 2.19 -1.03 0.78
N LEU A 42 1.36 -1.85 1.44
CA LEU A 42 0.65 -2.95 0.80
C LEU A 42 -0.44 -2.46 -0.16
N TYR A 43 -1.21 -1.43 0.22
CA TYR A 43 -2.20 -0.84 -0.69
C TYR A 43 -1.55 -0.23 -1.94
N ILE A 44 -0.45 0.49 -1.79
CA ILE A 44 0.26 1.07 -2.92
C ILE A 44 0.80 -0.04 -3.83
N LYS A 45 1.38 -1.11 -3.27
CA LYS A 45 1.85 -2.27 -4.05
C LYS A 45 0.71 -3.00 -4.76
N ALA A 46 -0.47 -3.10 -4.14
CA ALA A 46 -1.67 -3.62 -4.79
C ALA A 46 -2.07 -2.73 -5.99
N LYS A 47 -2.00 -1.40 -5.87
CA LYS A 47 -2.27 -0.49 -6.99
C LYS A 47 -1.28 -0.63 -8.13
N PHE A 48 0.00 -0.81 -7.82
CA PHE A 48 1.01 -1.13 -8.84
C PHE A 48 0.69 -2.44 -9.60
N LEU A 49 0.33 -3.50 -8.86
CA LEU A 49 -0.09 -4.77 -9.47
C LEU A 49 -1.32 -4.62 -10.38
N GLU A 50 -2.29 -3.78 -10.00
CA GLU A 50 -3.46 -3.48 -10.82
C GLU A 50 -3.08 -2.70 -12.09
N LEU A 51 -2.21 -1.70 -11.98
CA LEU A 51 -1.87 -0.79 -13.08
C LEU A 51 -0.91 -1.40 -14.11
N ILE A 52 0.19 -1.99 -13.63
CA ILE A 52 1.29 -2.43 -14.48
C ILE A 52 1.64 -3.92 -14.30
N GLY A 53 1.04 -4.59 -13.32
CA GLY A 53 1.21 -6.04 -13.10
C GLY A 53 2.47 -6.43 -12.33
N GLU A 54 3.22 -5.47 -11.83
CA GLU A 54 4.38 -5.64 -10.94
C GLU A 54 4.44 -4.47 -9.96
N PHE A 55 5.31 -4.53 -8.94
CA PHE A 55 5.49 -3.43 -8.00
C PHE A 55 6.97 -3.22 -7.64
N PRO A 56 7.39 -1.98 -7.32
CA PRO A 56 8.74 -1.71 -6.87
C PRO A 56 9.11 -2.50 -5.60
N ARG A 57 10.26 -3.18 -5.60
CA ARG A 57 10.78 -3.91 -4.43
C ARG A 57 11.49 -2.97 -3.44
N THR A 58 10.79 -1.92 -3.02
CA THR A 58 11.20 -0.99 -1.97
C THR A 58 10.15 -0.96 -0.87
N HIS A 59 10.59 -0.56 0.34
CA HIS A 59 9.73 -0.28 1.49
C HIS A 59 9.59 1.22 1.76
N ASP A 60 10.33 2.06 1.03
CA ASP A 60 10.27 3.51 1.15
C ASP A 60 8.93 4.03 0.60
N LEU A 61 8.10 4.58 1.49
CA LEU A 61 6.75 5.04 1.15
C LEU A 61 6.76 6.24 0.20
N ILE A 62 7.73 7.15 0.34
CA ILE A 62 7.85 8.34 -0.53
C ILE A 62 8.18 7.89 -1.94
N LYS A 63 9.15 6.96 -2.09
CA LYS A 63 9.49 6.38 -3.40
C LYS A 63 8.32 5.60 -3.99
N LEU A 64 7.59 4.83 -3.18
CA LEU A 64 6.41 4.10 -3.65
C LEU A 64 5.35 5.05 -4.20
N LEU A 65 5.03 6.14 -3.50
CA LEU A 65 4.05 7.14 -3.96
C LEU A 65 4.52 7.91 -5.19
N GLY A 66 5.79 8.33 -5.22
CA GLY A 66 6.38 9.02 -6.36
C GLY A 66 6.32 8.16 -7.63
N ASN A 67 6.81 6.92 -7.54
CA ASN A 67 6.75 5.96 -8.64
C ASN A 67 5.30 5.70 -9.08
N LEU A 68 4.34 5.62 -8.15
CA LEU A 68 2.94 5.36 -8.49
C LEU A 68 2.37 6.53 -9.29
N SER A 69 2.66 7.76 -8.88
CA SER A 69 2.27 8.96 -9.61
C SER A 69 2.83 8.99 -11.04
N GLU A 70 4.10 8.62 -11.21
CA GLU A 70 4.72 8.52 -12.54
C GLU A 70 3.99 7.50 -13.43
N GLU A 71 3.65 6.33 -12.90
CA GLU A 71 2.92 5.29 -13.66
C GLU A 71 1.47 5.73 -14.01
N TYR A 72 0.81 6.49 -13.14
CA TYR A 72 -0.50 7.09 -13.45
C TYR A 72 -0.42 8.12 -14.58
N ASN A 73 0.65 8.93 -14.62
CA ASN A 73 0.86 9.91 -15.68
C ASN A 73 1.16 9.24 -17.02
N LYS A 74 1.97 8.16 -17.03
CA LYS A 74 2.30 7.40 -18.24
C LYS A 74 1.11 6.65 -18.83
N SER A 75 0.23 6.11 -17.98
CA SER A 75 -0.93 5.32 -18.42
C SER A 75 -2.06 6.16 -19.06
N GLY A 76 -1.91 7.49 -19.16
CA GLY A 76 -2.92 8.39 -19.72
C GLY A 76 -4.14 8.59 -18.82
N THR A 77 -4.12 7.99 -17.63
CA THR A 77 -5.19 8.05 -16.62
C THR A 77 -5.17 9.38 -15.86
N ALA A 78 -4.03 10.08 -15.83
CA ALA A 78 -3.93 11.44 -15.31
C ALA A 78 -4.34 12.47 -16.39
N ARG A 79 -5.65 12.68 -16.53
CA ARG A 79 -6.20 13.96 -16.99
C ARG A 79 -6.98 14.56 -15.83
N LEU A 80 -6.28 15.24 -14.94
CA LEU A 80 -6.85 16.20 -13.99
C LEU A 80 -6.06 17.49 -14.12
#